data_AF-I1P1Z8-F1
#
_entry.id   AF-I1P1Z8-F1
#
_cell.length_a   1.000
_cell.length_b   1.000
_cell.length_c   1.000
_cell.angle_alpha   90.00
_cell.angle_beta   90.00
_cell.angle_gamma   90.00
#
_symmetry.space_group_name_H-M   'P 1'
#
loop_
_entity.id
_entity.type
_entity.pdbx_description
1 polymer ?
#
loop_
_entity_poly.entity_id
_entity_poly.type
_entity_poly.pdbx_seq_one_letter_code
_entity_poly.pdbx_strand_id
1 'polypeptide(L)'
;MALVPLVTVLLFAGSCLGSAPPTTSPAASAASTATRTVVVDGITAIYNLGDSLSDTGNLARQGATGGLLRYTTRLPYGVTVGRATGRCSDGYLIIDFLARDLGLPLLNPYLDEGADFAHGVNFAVAGATALNTTALAARGITVPHTNSPLDLRWFKEFMNSTTSSPQEIREKLSKSLVMLGEIGGNDYNYAFLQTWPMDGGYSLGNVTRMIESVATAVDLVPEVVQSIASAAKEVLDMGATRVVNW
;
A
#
# COMPACT_ATOMS: atom_id res chain seq x y z
N MET A 1 6.63 -45.01 0.81
CA MET A 1 6.47 -44.04 -0.30
C MET A 1 5.24 -43.23 -0.01
N ALA A 2 5.38 -42.00 0.48
CA ALA A 2 4.26 -41.08 0.70
C ALA A 2 4.44 -39.89 -0.26
N LEU A 3 3.43 -39.65 -1.09
CA LEU A 3 3.37 -38.52 -2.03
C LEU A 3 3.26 -37.21 -1.24
N VAL A 4 4.16 -36.28 -1.52
CA VAL A 4 4.03 -34.86 -1.15
C VAL A 4 3.14 -34.20 -2.20
N PRO A 5 2.06 -33.47 -1.85
CA PRO A 5 1.27 -32.77 -2.84
C PRO A 5 2.04 -31.53 -3.30
N LEU A 6 2.18 -31.41 -4.62
CA LEU A 6 2.77 -30.27 -5.30
C LEU A 6 1.85 -29.06 -5.12
N VAL A 7 2.17 -28.17 -4.19
CA VAL A 7 1.49 -26.86 -4.07
C VAL A 7 2.00 -25.99 -5.21
N THR A 8 1.17 -25.83 -6.24
CA THR A 8 1.44 -24.89 -7.32
C THR A 8 0.97 -23.51 -6.86
N VAL A 9 1.89 -22.68 -6.37
CA VAL A 9 1.62 -21.26 -6.13
C VAL A 9 1.70 -20.54 -7.47
N LEU A 10 0.55 -20.15 -8.01
CA LEU A 10 0.49 -19.27 -9.18
C LEU A 10 0.78 -17.84 -8.71
N LEU A 11 2.04 -17.41 -8.81
CA LEU A 11 2.44 -16.01 -8.62
C LEU A 11 2.09 -15.21 -9.88
N PHE A 12 1.04 -14.40 -9.83
CA PHE A 12 0.86 -13.33 -10.81
C PHE A 12 1.84 -12.20 -10.49
N ALA A 13 3.08 -12.31 -10.96
CA ALA A 13 3.97 -11.18 -11.06
C ALA A 13 3.53 -10.29 -12.24
N GLY A 14 2.55 -9.43 -12.00
CA GLY A 14 2.16 -8.36 -12.92
C GLY A 14 3.26 -7.32 -13.00
N SER A 15 4.28 -7.56 -13.82
CA SER A 15 5.24 -6.51 -14.20
C SER A 15 4.47 -5.39 -14.91
N CYS A 16 4.64 -4.15 -14.44
CA CYS A 16 3.98 -2.94 -14.95
C CYS A 16 4.45 -2.51 -16.36
N LEU A 17 4.49 -3.42 -17.33
CA LEU A 17 4.89 -3.17 -18.72
C LEU A 17 3.66 -3.31 -19.63
N GLY A 18 2.78 -2.32 -19.59
CA GLY A 18 1.69 -2.16 -20.55
C GLY A 18 2.10 -1.23 -21.70
N SER A 19 2.05 -1.71 -22.94
CA SER A 19 2.15 -0.90 -24.16
C SER A 19 0.81 -0.25 -24.50
N ALA A 20 0.85 0.97 -25.05
CA ALA A 20 -0.32 1.82 -25.28
C ALA A 20 -1.11 1.46 -26.55
N PRO A 21 -2.45 1.45 -26.53
CA PRO A 21 -3.30 1.48 -27.72
C PRO A 21 -3.64 2.93 -28.16
N PRO A 22 -4.12 3.13 -29.40
CA PRO A 22 -4.23 4.46 -30.00
C PRO A 22 -5.43 5.27 -29.49
N THR A 23 -5.25 6.58 -29.52
CA THR A 23 -6.07 7.64 -28.93
C THR A 23 -7.29 8.01 -29.77
N THR A 24 -8.47 8.07 -29.13
CA THR A 24 -9.56 8.96 -29.55
C THR A 24 -10.24 9.54 -28.32
N SER A 25 -10.20 10.87 -28.17
CA SER A 25 -10.95 11.62 -27.15
C SER A 25 -12.30 12.10 -27.67
N PRO A 26 -13.30 12.20 -26.80
CA PRO A 26 -14.16 13.37 -26.79
C PRO A 26 -14.11 14.10 -25.45
N ALA A 27 -14.06 15.42 -25.53
CA ALA A 27 -14.18 16.32 -24.39
C ALA A 27 -15.61 16.31 -23.86
N ALA A 28 -15.79 16.25 -22.54
CA ALA A 28 -17.07 16.52 -21.88
C ALA A 28 -16.85 17.46 -20.69
N SER A 29 -17.53 18.61 -20.77
CA SER A 29 -17.72 19.58 -19.70
C SER A 29 -18.63 18.99 -18.62
N ALA A 30 -18.25 19.12 -17.34
CA ALA A 30 -19.07 18.70 -16.21
C ALA A 30 -19.44 19.91 -15.34
N ALA A 31 -20.74 20.23 -15.31
CA ALA A 31 -21.34 21.15 -14.35
C ALA A 31 -21.41 20.48 -12.97
N SER A 32 -21.02 21.23 -11.94
CA SER A 32 -21.03 20.83 -10.53
C SER A 32 -22.47 20.67 -10.02
N THR A 33 -22.86 19.44 -9.71
CA THR A 33 -24.03 19.14 -8.89
C THR A 33 -23.51 18.71 -7.51
N ALA A 34 -23.88 19.42 -6.45
CA ALA A 34 -23.51 19.06 -5.09
C ALA A 34 -24.17 17.72 -4.71
N THR A 35 -23.38 16.65 -4.75
CA THR A 35 -23.81 15.31 -4.35
C THR A 35 -24.04 15.31 -2.83
N ARG A 36 -25.27 14.95 -2.42
CA ARG A 36 -25.58 14.68 -1.01
C ARG A 36 -24.71 13.49 -0.57
N THR A 37 -23.78 13.71 0.36
CA THR A 37 -22.94 12.68 0.97
C THR A 37 -23.84 11.67 1.68
N VAL A 38 -24.07 10.51 1.06
CA VAL A 38 -24.78 9.40 1.70
C VAL A 38 -23.75 8.65 2.51
N VAL A 39 -23.86 8.74 3.84
CA VAL A 39 -23.04 7.93 4.75
C VAL A 39 -23.54 6.49 4.66
N VAL A 40 -22.72 5.60 4.08
CA VAL A 40 -23.00 4.16 3.99
C VAL A 40 -22.55 3.48 5.28
N ASP A 41 -23.41 2.66 5.88
CA ASP A 41 -23.12 1.86 7.08
C ASP A 41 -22.55 2.63 8.28
N GLY A 42 -22.84 3.94 8.38
CA GLY A 42 -22.29 4.81 9.41
C GLY A 42 -20.77 4.98 9.35
N ILE A 43 -20.13 4.68 8.21
CA ILE A 43 -18.70 4.92 7.97
C ILE A 43 -18.51 6.37 7.56
N THR A 44 -17.83 7.16 8.39
CA THR A 44 -17.63 8.60 8.13
C THR A 44 -16.22 8.94 7.65
N ALA A 45 -15.28 8.01 7.81
CA ALA A 45 -13.88 8.19 7.43
C ALA A 45 -13.20 6.86 7.11
N ILE A 46 -12.16 6.92 6.28
CA ILE A 46 -11.27 5.80 6.00
C ILE A 46 -9.84 6.17 6.42
N TYR A 47 -9.22 5.33 7.25
CA TYR A 47 -7.80 5.44 7.57
C TYR A 47 -7.06 4.29 6.93
N ASN A 48 -6.16 4.60 6.00
CA ASN A 48 -5.48 3.58 5.20
C ASN A 48 -3.99 3.51 5.52
N LEU A 49 -3.51 2.33 5.88
CA LEU A 49 -2.10 1.98 5.96
C LEU A 49 -1.83 0.90 4.93
N GLY A 50 -0.64 0.89 4.32
CA GLY A 50 -0.30 -0.09 3.29
C GLY A 50 0.87 0.37 2.44
N ASP A 51 0.95 -0.17 1.23
CA ASP A 51 2.03 0.11 0.29
C ASP A 51 1.57 0.75 -1.03
N SER A 52 2.29 0.46 -2.12
CA SER A 52 1.98 0.91 -3.49
C SER A 52 0.57 0.59 -3.97
N LEU A 53 -0.06 -0.49 -3.50
CA LEU A 53 -1.40 -0.86 -3.93
C LEU A 53 -2.48 0.09 -3.41
N SER A 54 -2.14 0.95 -2.45
CA SER A 54 -3.07 1.95 -1.92
C SER A 54 -2.47 3.34 -1.73
N ASP A 55 -1.19 3.59 -2.02
CA ASP A 55 -0.56 4.92 -1.94
C ASP A 55 -1.19 5.93 -2.93
N THR A 56 -1.74 7.03 -2.40
CA THR A 56 -2.34 8.12 -3.19
C THR A 56 -1.41 9.31 -3.43
N GLY A 57 -0.14 9.21 -3.04
CA GLY A 57 0.91 10.17 -3.36
C GLY A 57 1.87 10.53 -2.21
N ASN A 58 2.00 9.71 -1.17
CA ASN A 58 2.98 9.91 -0.11
C ASN A 58 4.41 9.69 -0.63
N LEU A 59 4.69 8.63 -1.40
CA LEU A 59 6.04 8.44 -1.97
C LEU A 59 6.48 9.67 -2.77
N ALA A 60 5.57 10.27 -3.53
CA ALA A 60 5.85 11.48 -4.31
C ALA A 60 6.19 12.70 -3.46
N ARG A 61 5.71 12.75 -2.22
CA ARG A 61 5.97 13.83 -1.28
C ARG A 61 7.18 13.59 -0.39
N GLN A 62 7.64 12.34 -0.26
CA GLN A 62 8.87 12.01 0.48
C GLN A 62 10.14 12.54 -0.17
N GLY A 63 10.08 13.03 -1.42
CA GLY A 63 11.26 13.49 -2.14
C GLY A 63 12.24 12.36 -2.48
N ALA A 64 11.77 11.10 -2.49
CA ALA A 64 12.55 9.96 -2.96
C ALA A 64 13.07 10.24 -4.38
N THR A 65 14.28 9.80 -4.72
CA THR A 65 14.82 10.02 -6.08
C THR A 65 14.99 8.69 -6.79
N GLY A 66 14.55 8.60 -8.05
CA GLY A 66 14.62 7.38 -8.85
C GLY A 66 13.59 6.31 -8.46
N GLY A 67 13.85 5.05 -8.83
CA GLY A 67 12.99 3.91 -8.48
C GLY A 67 11.53 4.06 -8.92
N LEU A 68 10.60 3.68 -8.03
CA LEU A 68 9.14 3.76 -8.25
C LEU A 68 8.64 5.17 -8.55
N LEU A 69 9.28 6.21 -7.99
CA LEU A 69 8.82 7.59 -8.18
C LEU A 69 8.84 8.02 -9.65
N ARG A 70 9.84 7.52 -10.40
CA ARG A 70 9.94 7.81 -11.83
C ARG A 70 8.72 7.33 -12.60
N TYR A 71 7.93 6.40 -12.09
CA TYR A 71 6.73 5.91 -12.77
C TYR A 71 5.48 6.61 -12.29
N THR A 72 5.30 6.76 -10.98
CA THR A 72 4.05 7.25 -10.40
C THR A 72 3.79 8.75 -10.62
N THR A 73 4.83 9.51 -11.00
CA THR A 73 4.77 10.96 -11.25
C THR A 73 4.76 11.36 -12.72
N ARG A 74 4.67 10.39 -13.64
CA ARG A 74 4.54 10.66 -15.09
C ARG A 74 3.60 9.67 -15.77
N LEU A 75 3.12 10.02 -16.95
CA LEU A 75 2.39 9.09 -17.80
C LEU A 75 3.29 7.87 -18.14
N PRO A 76 2.71 6.66 -18.26
CA PRO A 76 1.28 6.35 -18.38
C PRO A 76 0.50 6.30 -17.06
N TYR A 77 1.15 6.47 -15.90
CA TYR A 77 0.45 6.42 -14.62
C TYR A 77 -0.48 7.63 -14.49
N GLY A 78 -1.74 7.36 -14.15
CA GLY A 78 -2.83 8.33 -14.15
C GLY A 78 -3.40 8.73 -15.53
N VAL A 79 -3.07 8.02 -16.62
CA VAL A 79 -3.62 8.30 -17.96
C VAL A 79 -5.16 8.27 -18.00
N THR A 80 -5.81 7.37 -17.25
CA THR A 80 -7.29 7.27 -17.23
C THR A 80 -7.96 8.40 -16.45
N VAL A 81 -7.20 9.12 -15.63
CA VAL A 81 -7.64 10.33 -14.90
C VAL A 81 -7.03 11.62 -15.48
N GLY A 82 -6.35 11.51 -16.62
CA GLY A 82 -5.82 12.64 -17.40
C GLY A 82 -4.53 13.28 -16.88
N ARG A 83 -3.93 12.79 -15.79
CA ARG A 83 -2.66 13.29 -15.25
C ARG A 83 -2.02 12.29 -14.29
N ALA A 84 -0.70 12.35 -14.13
CA ALA A 84 -0.03 11.63 -13.06
C ALA A 84 -0.54 12.07 -11.69
N THR A 85 -0.77 11.08 -10.81
CA THR A 85 -1.39 11.31 -9.49
C THR A 85 -0.51 10.90 -8.31
N GLY A 86 0.61 10.23 -8.55
CA GLY A 86 1.40 9.60 -7.50
C GLY A 86 0.94 8.18 -7.13
N ARG A 87 -0.21 7.71 -7.64
CA ARG A 87 -0.67 6.32 -7.49
C ARG A 87 0.17 5.38 -8.34
N CYS A 88 0.36 4.14 -7.88
CA CYS A 88 0.98 3.07 -8.66
C CYS A 88 0.02 2.44 -9.70
N SER A 89 -0.76 3.24 -10.43
CA SER A 89 -1.73 2.77 -11.42
C SER A 89 -1.91 3.76 -12.57
N ASP A 90 -2.50 3.30 -13.66
CA ASP A 90 -2.98 4.12 -14.78
C ASP A 90 -4.17 5.01 -14.38
N GLY A 91 -4.74 4.80 -13.20
CA GLY A 91 -5.89 5.54 -12.66
C GLY A 91 -6.05 5.40 -11.15
N TYR A 92 -7.26 5.01 -10.76
CA TYR A 92 -7.67 4.82 -9.38
C TYR A 92 -7.18 3.48 -8.81
N LEU A 93 -6.93 3.46 -7.50
CA LEU A 93 -6.59 2.28 -6.70
C LEU A 93 -7.84 1.75 -6.00
N ILE A 94 -7.78 0.54 -5.42
CA ILE A 94 -8.93 -0.05 -4.70
C ILE A 94 -9.46 0.87 -3.59
N ILE A 95 -8.58 1.61 -2.92
CA ILE A 95 -8.95 2.56 -1.87
C ILE A 95 -9.81 3.72 -2.39
N ASP A 96 -9.63 4.11 -3.66
CA ASP A 96 -10.42 5.16 -4.29
C ASP A 96 -11.83 4.66 -4.64
N PHE A 97 -11.93 3.42 -5.13
CA PHE A 97 -13.23 2.79 -5.39
C PHE A 97 -14.01 2.58 -4.10
N LEU A 98 -13.34 2.12 -3.04
CA LEU A 98 -13.95 1.96 -1.72
C LEU A 98 -14.46 3.29 -1.14
N ALA A 99 -13.68 4.37 -1.26
CA ALA A 99 -14.12 5.70 -0.83
C ALA A 99 -15.38 6.14 -1.58
N ARG A 100 -15.43 5.92 -2.90
CA ARG A 100 -16.61 6.26 -3.73
C ARG A 100 -17.84 5.45 -3.35
N ASP A 101 -17.68 4.15 -3.16
CA ASP A 101 -18.79 3.26 -2.80
C ASP A 101 -19.35 3.59 -1.41
N LEU A 102 -18.52 4.11 -0.51
CA LEU A 102 -18.92 4.61 0.81
C LEU A 102 -19.44 6.06 0.80
N GLY A 103 -19.48 6.71 -0.36
CA GLY A 103 -19.93 8.10 -0.51
C GLY A 103 -18.96 9.12 0.09
N LEU A 104 -17.68 8.77 0.27
CA LEU A 104 -16.63 9.61 0.85
C LEU A 104 -15.76 10.27 -0.24
N PRO A 105 -15.11 11.41 0.05
CA PRO A 105 -14.09 11.95 -0.85
C PRO A 105 -12.89 11.00 -0.95
N LEU A 106 -12.12 11.12 -2.04
CA LEU A 106 -10.89 10.36 -2.20
C LEU A 106 -9.87 10.71 -1.11
N LEU A 107 -9.14 9.72 -0.61
CA LEU A 107 -8.21 9.94 0.49
C LEU A 107 -6.98 10.72 0.03
N ASN A 108 -6.67 11.77 0.78
CA ASN A 108 -5.45 12.54 0.63
C ASN A 108 -4.27 11.82 1.30
N PRO A 109 -3.07 11.89 0.71
CA PRO A 109 -1.86 11.36 1.32
C PRO A 109 -1.49 12.19 2.55
N TYR A 110 -1.08 11.53 3.64
CA TYR A 110 -0.72 12.15 4.92
C TYR A 110 0.29 13.31 4.79
N LEU A 111 1.24 13.20 3.87
CA LEU A 111 2.27 14.23 3.65
C LEU A 111 1.75 15.47 2.89
N ASP A 112 0.48 15.53 2.52
CA ASP A 112 -0.13 16.74 1.95
C ASP A 112 -0.57 17.70 3.05
N GLU A 113 0.33 18.62 3.43
CA GLU A 113 0.10 19.57 4.53
C GLU A 113 -1.11 20.51 4.32
N GLY A 114 -1.54 20.69 3.06
CA GLY A 114 -2.69 21.55 2.71
C GLY A 114 -3.99 20.80 2.49
N ALA A 115 -4.01 19.48 2.67
CA ALA A 115 -5.17 18.65 2.37
C ALA A 115 -6.22 18.66 3.48
N ASP A 116 -7.46 18.39 3.07
CA ASP A 116 -8.55 18.10 3.99
C ASP A 116 -8.51 16.62 4.42
N PHE A 117 -8.52 16.41 5.74
CA PHE A 117 -8.48 15.10 6.39
C PHE A 117 -9.74 14.81 7.22
N ALA A 118 -10.82 15.60 7.05
CA ALA A 118 -12.08 15.42 7.78
C ALA A 118 -12.69 14.03 7.59
N HIS A 119 -12.49 13.41 6.42
CA HIS A 119 -13.00 12.09 6.05
C HIS A 119 -11.94 10.99 6.02
N GLY A 120 -10.84 11.19 6.75
CA GLY A 120 -9.78 10.21 6.88
C GLY A 120 -8.53 10.54 6.10
N VAL A 121 -7.56 9.64 6.15
CA VAL A 121 -6.17 9.89 5.74
C VAL A 121 -5.57 8.63 5.14
N ASN A 122 -4.75 8.79 4.11
CA ASN A 122 -3.93 7.73 3.58
C ASN A 122 -2.48 7.84 4.05
N PHE A 123 -2.03 6.86 4.83
CA PHE A 123 -0.66 6.69 5.33
C PHE A 123 0.17 5.71 4.49
N ALA A 124 -0.42 5.07 3.47
CA ALA A 124 0.30 4.11 2.64
C ALA A 124 1.42 4.77 1.85
N VAL A 125 2.54 4.05 1.67
CA VAL A 125 3.71 4.52 0.93
C VAL A 125 4.17 3.44 -0.05
N ALA A 126 4.30 3.79 -1.31
CA ALA A 126 4.77 2.85 -2.32
C ALA A 126 6.15 2.25 -1.99
N GLY A 127 6.23 0.92 -1.98
CA GLY A 127 7.43 0.16 -1.59
C GLY A 127 7.62 -0.06 -0.09
N ALA A 128 6.65 0.35 0.75
CA ALA A 128 6.65 0.10 2.19
C ALA A 128 6.68 -1.40 2.52
N THR A 129 7.28 -1.73 3.67
CA THR A 129 7.45 -3.10 4.17
C THR A 129 6.71 -3.29 5.48
N ALA A 130 6.34 -4.54 5.79
CA ALA A 130 5.80 -4.88 7.11
C ALA A 130 6.90 -4.82 8.18
N LEU A 131 8.13 -5.22 7.83
CA LEU A 131 9.28 -5.17 8.73
C LEU A 131 10.07 -3.87 8.59
N ASN A 132 10.78 -3.50 9.65
CA ASN A 132 11.73 -2.40 9.62
C ASN A 132 12.85 -2.67 8.60
N THR A 133 13.24 -1.63 7.87
CA THR A 133 14.33 -1.69 6.87
C THR A 133 15.65 -2.16 7.48
N THR A 134 15.91 -1.85 8.75
CA THR A 134 17.09 -2.32 9.48
C THR A 134 17.05 -3.83 9.78
N ALA A 135 15.86 -4.39 10.07
CA ALA A 135 15.69 -5.82 10.28
C ALA A 135 15.87 -6.60 8.97
N LEU A 136 15.37 -6.05 7.87
CA LEU A 136 15.60 -6.59 6.52
C LEU A 136 17.09 -6.50 6.13
N ALA A 137 17.74 -5.36 6.38
CA ALA A 137 19.17 -5.18 6.10
C ALA A 137 20.06 -6.15 6.90
N ALA A 138 19.69 -6.50 8.14
CA ALA A 138 20.40 -7.51 8.94
C ALA A 138 20.35 -8.92 8.31
N ARG A 139 19.37 -9.17 7.43
CA ARG A 139 19.25 -10.39 6.61
C ARG A 139 19.83 -10.22 5.21
N GLY A 140 20.55 -9.13 4.98
CA GLY A 140 21.11 -8.77 3.70
C GLY A 140 20.11 -8.16 2.72
N ILE A 141 18.83 -7.98 3.09
CA ILE A 141 17.77 -7.51 2.18
C ILE A 141 17.80 -5.98 2.08
N THR A 142 17.95 -5.46 0.86
CA THR A 142 17.96 -4.01 0.61
C THR A 142 16.58 -3.50 0.22
N VAL A 143 16.15 -2.39 0.85
CA VAL A 143 14.90 -1.68 0.52
C VAL A 143 15.24 -0.36 -0.19
N PRO A 144 15.14 -0.29 -1.52
CA PRO A 144 15.66 0.84 -2.30
C PRO A 144 14.68 2.02 -2.47
N HIS A 145 13.41 1.87 -2.08
CA HIS A 145 12.35 2.81 -2.47
C HIS A 145 11.89 3.75 -1.37
N THR A 146 11.81 3.27 -0.12
CA THR A 146 11.34 4.07 1.01
C THR A 146 11.87 3.52 2.33
N ASN A 147 11.82 4.34 3.38
CA ASN A 147 12.03 3.94 4.76
C ASN A 147 10.75 4.19 5.57
N SER A 148 9.66 3.57 5.15
CA SER A 148 8.32 3.73 5.74
C SER A 148 7.71 2.36 6.07
N PRO A 149 8.26 1.67 7.10
CA PRO A 149 7.71 0.39 7.52
C PRO A 149 6.36 0.57 8.23
N LEU A 150 5.64 -0.54 8.42
CA LEU A 150 4.40 -0.57 9.20
C LEU A 150 4.68 -0.38 10.71
N ASP A 151 4.80 0.87 11.18
CA ASP A 151 5.08 1.21 12.59
C ASP A 151 3.95 1.97 13.31
N LEU A 152 2.83 2.23 12.62
CA LEU A 152 1.69 3.03 13.08
C LEU A 152 2.03 4.44 13.56
N ARG A 153 3.26 4.94 13.37
CA ARG A 153 3.73 6.19 13.95
C ARG A 153 2.97 7.38 13.40
N TRP A 154 2.89 7.52 12.08
CA TRP A 154 2.12 8.59 11.43
C TRP A 154 0.63 8.54 11.79
N PHE A 155 0.07 7.32 11.88
CA PHE A 155 -1.32 7.14 12.30
C PHE A 155 -1.56 7.66 13.72
N LYS A 156 -0.70 7.31 14.68
CA LYS A 156 -0.79 7.77 16.07
C LYS A 156 -0.53 9.27 16.20
N GLU A 157 0.47 9.79 15.49
CA GLU A 157 0.77 11.24 15.43
C GLU A 157 -0.45 12.01 14.94
N PHE A 158 -1.09 11.56 13.86
CA PHE A 158 -2.31 12.17 13.33
C PHE A 158 -3.49 12.08 14.31
N MET A 159 -3.69 10.94 14.96
CA MET A 159 -4.77 10.79 15.93
C MET A 159 -4.57 11.73 17.12
N ASN A 160 -3.35 11.81 17.65
CA ASN A 160 -3.01 12.68 18.78
C ASN A 160 -3.06 14.17 18.42
N SER A 161 -2.76 14.55 17.18
CA SER A 161 -2.80 15.97 16.76
C SER A 161 -4.19 16.46 16.38
N THR A 162 -5.11 15.55 16.04
CA THR A 162 -6.46 15.88 15.57
C THR A 162 -7.58 15.49 16.55
N THR A 163 -7.23 15.07 17.76
CA THR A 163 -8.17 14.75 18.85
C THR A 163 -7.58 15.19 20.18
N SER A 164 -8.43 15.34 21.19
CA SER A 164 -8.06 15.84 22.52
C SER A 164 -7.90 14.74 23.58
N SER A 165 -8.34 13.51 23.30
CA SER A 165 -8.31 12.41 24.27
C SER A 165 -8.34 11.02 23.63
N PRO A 166 -7.87 9.96 24.33
CA PRO A 166 -8.03 8.58 23.89
C PRO A 166 -9.49 8.16 23.65
N GLN A 167 -10.44 8.73 24.41
CA GLN A 167 -11.86 8.47 24.24
C GLN A 167 -12.37 9.04 22.90
N GLU A 168 -11.94 10.24 22.54
CA GLU A 168 -12.27 10.85 21.24
C GLU A 168 -11.67 10.06 20.08
N ILE A 169 -10.43 9.55 20.21
CA ILE A 169 -9.84 8.62 19.25
C ILE A 169 -10.73 7.38 19.08
N ARG A 170 -11.14 6.76 20.19
CA ARG A 170 -12.00 5.56 20.17
C ARG A 170 -13.34 5.85 19.49
N GLU A 171 -13.98 6.97 19.79
CA GLU A 171 -15.23 7.37 19.16
C GLU A 171 -15.06 7.61 17.65
N LYS A 172 -13.99 8.31 17.24
CA LYS A 172 -13.65 8.54 15.83
C LYS A 172 -13.41 7.23 15.09
N LEU A 173 -12.59 6.35 15.65
CA LEU A 173 -12.27 5.05 15.06
C LEU A 173 -13.47 4.09 15.02
N SER A 174 -14.36 4.15 16.01
CA SER A 174 -15.59 3.33 16.00
C SER A 174 -16.51 3.66 14.81
N LYS A 175 -16.44 4.90 14.29
CA LYS A 175 -17.18 5.40 13.13
C LYS A 175 -16.40 5.34 11.82
N SER A 176 -15.20 4.78 11.85
CA SER A 176 -14.30 4.72 10.69
C SER A 176 -14.11 3.30 10.18
N LEU A 177 -13.65 3.20 8.94
CA LEU A 177 -13.06 1.99 8.38
C LEU A 177 -11.53 2.14 8.43
N VAL A 178 -10.86 1.21 9.10
CA VAL A 178 -9.40 1.14 9.08
C VAL A 178 -8.98 0.06 8.09
N MET A 179 -8.26 0.48 7.07
CA MET A 179 -7.62 -0.41 6.11
C MET A 179 -6.17 -0.60 6.58
N LEU A 180 -5.85 -1.82 6.99
CA LEU A 180 -4.47 -2.29 7.08
C LEU A 180 -4.25 -3.08 5.80
N GLY A 181 -4.04 -2.36 4.70
CA GLY A 181 -3.99 -2.95 3.37
C GLY A 181 -2.75 -3.77 3.10
N GLU A 182 -2.62 -4.19 1.84
CA GLU A 182 -1.54 -5.07 1.39
C GLU A 182 -0.18 -4.48 1.78
N ILE A 183 0.46 -5.19 2.70
CA ILE A 183 1.74 -4.85 3.29
C ILE A 183 2.41 -6.18 3.63
N GLY A 184 3.71 -6.26 3.44
CA GLY A 184 4.45 -7.53 3.54
C GLY A 184 4.84 -8.13 2.20
N GLY A 185 4.09 -7.88 1.12
CA GLY A 185 4.47 -8.31 -0.23
C GLY A 185 5.85 -7.81 -0.63
N ASN A 186 6.17 -6.56 -0.29
CA ASN A 186 7.49 -5.96 -0.54
C ASN A 186 8.62 -6.64 0.24
N ASP A 187 8.40 -7.11 1.47
CA ASP A 187 9.41 -7.83 2.26
C ASP A 187 9.90 -9.07 1.49
N TYR A 188 8.97 -9.79 0.85
CA TYR A 188 9.29 -10.94 0.00
C TYR A 188 9.86 -10.50 -1.36
N ASN A 189 9.26 -9.51 -2.01
CA ASN A 189 9.72 -9.04 -3.32
C ASN A 189 11.17 -8.56 -3.27
N TYR A 190 11.57 -7.84 -2.23
CA TYR A 190 12.96 -7.40 -2.07
C TYR A 190 13.91 -8.59 -1.84
N ALA A 191 13.49 -9.60 -1.06
CA ALA A 191 14.26 -10.83 -0.90
C ALA A 191 14.43 -11.58 -2.23
N PHE A 192 13.37 -11.70 -3.03
CA PHE A 192 13.39 -12.35 -4.35
C PHE A 192 14.22 -11.59 -5.37
N LEU A 193 14.06 -10.26 -5.47
CA LEU A 193 14.76 -9.44 -6.46
C LEU A 193 16.28 -9.43 -6.24
N GLN A 194 16.72 -9.48 -4.99
CA GLN A 194 18.14 -9.49 -4.67
C GLN A 194 18.86 -10.79 -5.08
N THR A 195 18.11 -11.88 -5.12
CA THR A 195 18.59 -13.21 -5.48
C THR A 195 18.04 -13.64 -6.84
N TRP A 196 17.53 -12.69 -7.64
CA TRP A 196 16.92 -12.98 -8.93
C TRP A 196 17.91 -13.72 -9.85
N PRO A 197 17.49 -14.82 -10.52
CA PRO A 197 18.35 -15.54 -11.44
C PRO A 197 18.89 -14.63 -12.55
N MET A 198 20.19 -14.74 -12.82
CA MET A 198 20.81 -14.03 -13.94
C MET A 198 20.45 -14.72 -15.26
N ASP A 199 20.46 -13.97 -16.37
CA ASP A 199 20.19 -14.51 -17.70
C ASP A 199 21.09 -15.72 -18.01
N GLY A 200 20.50 -16.85 -18.46
CA GLY A 200 21.22 -18.11 -18.69
C GLY A 200 20.54 -19.41 -18.25
N GLY A 201 19.25 -19.42 -17.90
CA GLY A 201 18.48 -20.65 -17.63
C GLY A 201 18.80 -21.35 -16.29
N TYR A 202 18.52 -22.66 -16.18
CA TYR A 202 18.67 -23.48 -14.97
C TYR A 202 20.12 -23.90 -14.64
N SER A 203 21.08 -22.96 -14.71
CA SER A 203 22.44 -23.24 -14.23
C SER A 203 22.43 -23.57 -12.73
N LEU A 204 23.38 -24.39 -12.26
CA LEU A 204 23.48 -24.75 -10.83
C LEU A 204 23.51 -23.50 -9.93
N GLY A 205 24.22 -22.44 -10.34
CA GLY A 205 24.25 -21.18 -9.61
C GLY A 205 22.91 -20.43 -9.58
N ASN A 206 22.10 -20.50 -10.65
CA ASN A 206 20.74 -19.95 -10.65
C ASN A 206 19.81 -20.77 -9.76
N VAL A 207 19.93 -22.11 -9.77
CA VAL A 207 19.14 -22.98 -8.88
C VAL A 207 19.47 -22.70 -7.42
N THR A 208 20.75 -22.57 -7.05
CA THR A 208 21.15 -22.18 -5.69
C THR A 208 20.55 -20.84 -5.29
N ARG A 209 20.65 -19.82 -6.15
CA ARG A 209 20.04 -18.50 -5.90
C ARG A 209 18.55 -18.58 -5.65
N MET A 210 17.80 -19.33 -6.47
CA MET A 210 16.36 -19.52 -6.28
C MET A 210 16.03 -20.19 -4.93
N ILE A 211 16.81 -21.19 -4.52
CA ILE A 211 16.64 -21.87 -3.23
C ILE A 211 16.88 -20.88 -2.08
N GLU A 212 17.93 -20.07 -2.17
CA GLU A 212 18.24 -19.02 -1.20
C GLU A 212 17.13 -17.96 -1.13
N SER A 213 16.55 -17.56 -2.27
CA SER A 213 15.41 -16.64 -2.32
C SER A 213 14.22 -17.19 -1.55
N VAL A 214 13.86 -18.45 -1.83
CA VAL A 214 12.70 -19.11 -1.22
C VAL A 214 12.92 -19.29 0.28
N ALA A 215 14.11 -19.75 0.69
CA ALA A 215 14.45 -19.90 2.11
C ALA A 215 14.34 -18.56 2.84
N THR A 216 14.93 -17.51 2.29
CA THR A 216 14.87 -16.16 2.87
C THR A 216 13.43 -15.67 2.98
N ALA A 217 12.63 -15.80 1.92
CA ALA A 217 11.24 -15.37 1.94
C ALA A 217 10.40 -16.15 2.98
N VAL A 218 10.61 -17.46 3.09
CA VAL A 218 9.94 -18.31 4.09
C VAL A 218 10.32 -17.91 5.51
N ASP A 219 11.60 -17.60 5.76
CA ASP A 219 12.10 -17.18 7.07
C ASP A 219 11.51 -15.83 7.53
N LEU A 220 11.09 -14.96 6.59
CA LEU A 220 10.42 -13.70 6.92
C LEU A 220 8.96 -13.86 7.32
N VAL A 221 8.29 -14.95 6.91
CA VAL A 221 6.83 -15.12 7.08
C VAL A 221 6.37 -14.92 8.53
N PRO A 222 6.98 -15.54 9.55
CA PRO A 222 6.50 -15.39 10.92
C PRO A 222 6.56 -13.94 11.41
N GLU A 223 7.63 -13.21 11.08
CA GLU A 223 7.80 -11.83 11.52
C GLU A 223 6.90 -10.85 10.76
N VAL A 224 6.72 -11.04 9.45
CA VAL A 224 5.78 -10.25 8.63
C VAL A 224 4.37 -10.41 9.17
N VAL A 225 3.91 -11.65 9.36
CA VAL A 225 2.58 -11.95 9.91
C VAL A 225 2.43 -11.35 11.31
N GLN A 226 3.46 -11.49 12.16
CA GLN A 226 3.43 -10.93 13.51
C GLN A 226 3.36 -9.40 13.50
N SER A 227 4.09 -8.72 12.61
CA SER A 227 4.05 -7.27 12.45
C SER A 227 2.64 -6.79 12.11
N ILE A 228 2.03 -7.39 11.07
CA ILE A 228 0.67 -7.05 10.61
C ILE A 228 -0.37 -7.34 11.70
N ALA A 229 -0.29 -8.51 12.35
CA ALA A 229 -1.20 -8.88 13.43
C ALA A 229 -1.09 -7.94 14.63
N SER A 230 0.12 -7.48 14.94
CA SER A 230 0.37 -6.54 16.04
C SER A 230 -0.18 -5.16 15.71
N ALA A 231 0.00 -4.68 14.48
CA ALA A 231 -0.59 -3.44 14.02
C ALA A 231 -2.13 -3.50 14.03
N ALA A 232 -2.73 -4.59 13.55
CA ALA A 232 -4.17 -4.80 13.62
C ALA A 232 -4.69 -4.79 15.05
N LYS A 233 -4.03 -5.54 15.93
CA LYS A 233 -4.36 -5.55 17.36
C LYS A 233 -4.29 -4.17 17.96
N GLU A 234 -3.24 -3.40 17.66
CA GLU A 234 -3.08 -2.07 18.24
C GLU A 234 -4.17 -1.10 17.78
N VAL A 235 -4.55 -1.12 16.50
CA VAL A 235 -5.64 -0.26 16.02
C VAL A 235 -7.00 -0.66 16.62
N LEU A 236 -7.24 -1.97 16.84
CA LEU A 236 -8.40 -2.44 17.59
C LEU A 236 -8.37 -1.96 19.05
N ASP A 237 -7.23 -2.05 19.72
CA ASP A 237 -7.05 -1.59 21.10
C ASP A 237 -7.29 -0.07 21.22
N MET A 238 -6.91 0.71 20.20
CA MET A 238 -7.20 2.15 20.08
C MET A 238 -8.69 2.46 19.86
N GLY A 239 -9.51 1.49 19.48
CA GLY A 239 -10.97 1.64 19.40
C GLY A 239 -11.58 1.45 18.02
N ALA A 240 -10.80 1.03 17.01
CA ALA A 240 -11.38 0.63 15.74
C ALA A 240 -12.30 -0.58 15.90
N THR A 241 -13.46 -0.53 15.26
CA THR A 241 -14.45 -1.63 15.25
C THR A 241 -14.54 -2.32 13.89
N ARG A 242 -13.96 -1.70 12.86
CA ARG A 242 -13.96 -2.17 11.47
C ARG A 242 -12.54 -2.06 10.93
N VAL A 243 -11.85 -3.20 10.93
CA VAL A 243 -10.49 -3.34 10.42
C VAL A 243 -10.52 -4.35 9.28
N VAL A 244 -10.01 -3.96 8.11
CA VAL A 244 -9.85 -4.85 6.96
C VAL A 244 -8.36 -5.05 6.73
N ASN A 245 -7.94 -6.32 6.73
CA ASN A 245 -6.63 -6.77 6.31
C ASN A 245 -6.81 -7.56 5.01
N TRP A 246 -6.16 -7.13 3.93
CA TRP A 246 -6.38 -7.67 2.58
C TRP A 246 -5.08 -7.73 1.79
#